data_AF-A0A850PW97-F1
#
_entry.id   AF-A0A850PW97-F1
#
_cell.length_a   1.000
_cell.length_b   1.000
_cell.length_c   1.000
_cell.angle_alpha   90.00
_cell.angle_beta   90.00
_cell.angle_gamma   90.00
#
_symmetry.space_group_name_H-M   'P 1'
#
loop_
_entity.id
_entity.type
_entity.pdbx_description
1 polymer ?
#
loop_
_entity_poly.entity_id
_entity_poly.type
_entity_poly.pdbx_seq_one_letter_code
_entity_poly.pdbx_strand_id
1 'polypeptide(L)'
;LGLKDLHTSVNDALNVVEFPALPLKSNIKVHIQDHLSRYSNHWADAFKQLIKAIPGLSTTSWFNDEWLLTHIQSFFDRFDKSFERWRVLYRNARQMVDTARLIIDDPTPQSDSRKRLEAERQEKIGKRQIDLLLNKENRSYGGESEFYIFRYMASEGFLPGYNFTRLPVRAFLGYRHLDKGEFVSRPRFIAIREFGPNNLIYHNGSKFRISRMQLPHGDALLQTIKVSRTTGYAFLNDEALGINNDPINNVELKGGDFVESFNNLMELAESDAKPQERISCEEEERMSTGSKLINIFHFLRELIKPNR
;
A
#
# COMPACT_ATOMS: atom_id res chain seq x y z
N LEU A 1 17.17 -5.87 24.14
CA LEU A 1 16.38 -6.64 23.16
C LEU A 1 15.18 -5.78 22.83
N GLY A 2 15.07 -5.31 21.59
CA GLY A 2 14.17 -4.23 21.20
C GLY A 2 14.42 -3.80 19.76
N LEU A 3 14.13 -2.55 19.38
CA LEU A 3 14.31 -2.05 18.01
C LEU A 3 15.76 -2.13 17.47
N LYS A 4 16.75 -2.40 18.33
CA LYS A 4 18.13 -2.70 17.93
C LYS A 4 18.25 -3.97 17.07
N ASP A 5 17.24 -4.83 17.12
CA ASP A 5 17.18 -6.08 16.34
C ASP A 5 16.72 -5.82 14.89
N LEU A 6 16.28 -4.60 14.57
CA LEU A 6 15.94 -4.18 13.21
C LEU A 6 17.20 -3.77 12.46
N HIS A 7 17.56 -4.53 11.44
CA HIS A 7 18.80 -4.29 10.70
C HIS A 7 18.52 -3.96 9.24
N THR A 8 18.03 -4.95 8.47
CA THR A 8 18.02 -4.84 7.01
C THR A 8 16.74 -5.32 6.37
N SER A 9 15.90 -6.07 7.08
CA SER A 9 14.74 -6.75 6.50
C SER A 9 13.49 -6.59 7.36
N VAL A 10 12.32 -6.56 6.73
CA VAL A 10 11.03 -6.64 7.44
C VAL A 10 10.90 -7.92 8.27
N ASN A 11 11.61 -9.00 7.89
CA ASN A 11 11.71 -10.22 8.69
C ASN A 11 12.37 -10.01 10.06
N ASP A 12 13.10 -8.91 10.24
CA ASP A 12 13.64 -8.55 11.55
C ASP A 12 12.51 -8.16 12.51
N ALA A 13 11.43 -7.55 11.98
CA ALA A 13 10.24 -7.12 12.71
C ALA A 13 9.12 -8.17 12.80
N LEU A 14 8.83 -8.87 11.70
CA LEU A 14 7.71 -9.80 11.60
C LEU A 14 8.12 -11.25 11.82
N ASN A 15 7.22 -12.06 12.38
CA ASN A 15 7.36 -13.50 12.41
C ASN A 15 6.78 -14.11 11.12
N VAL A 16 7.65 -14.37 10.14
CA VAL A 16 7.24 -14.94 8.85
C VAL A 16 6.87 -16.44 8.90
N VAL A 17 7.17 -17.11 10.01
CA VAL A 17 6.83 -18.53 10.22
C VAL A 17 5.34 -18.68 10.57
N GLU A 18 4.78 -17.71 11.29
CA GLU A 18 3.36 -17.69 11.66
C GLU A 18 2.50 -17.19 10.48
N PHE A 19 2.37 -18.03 9.45
CA PHE A 19 1.56 -17.76 8.26
C PHE A 19 0.12 -18.26 8.42
N PRO A 20 -0.92 -17.50 8.01
CA PRO A 20 -0.89 -16.23 7.25
C PRO A 20 -0.89 -14.95 8.11
N ALA A 21 -0.88 -15.06 9.44
CA ALA A 21 -1.02 -13.93 10.36
C ALA A 21 0.13 -12.91 10.23
N LEU A 22 1.37 -13.38 10.14
CA LEU A 22 2.59 -12.57 10.03
C LEU A 22 2.68 -11.47 11.12
N PRO A 23 2.50 -11.83 12.42
CA PRO A 23 2.48 -10.85 13.49
C PRO A 23 3.87 -10.24 13.72
N LEU A 24 3.92 -9.08 14.38
CA LEU A 24 5.16 -8.60 14.98
C LEU A 24 5.74 -9.63 15.94
N LYS A 25 7.07 -9.77 15.96
CA LYS A 25 7.74 -10.66 16.92
C LYS A 25 7.45 -10.23 18.35
N SER A 26 7.29 -11.21 19.23
CA SER A 26 6.90 -11.02 20.63
C SER A 26 7.86 -10.11 21.40
N ASN A 27 9.18 -10.22 21.17
CA ASN A 27 10.19 -9.36 21.78
C ASN A 27 9.99 -7.88 21.44
N ILE A 28 9.62 -7.57 20.19
CA ILE A 28 9.37 -6.20 19.73
C ILE A 28 8.08 -5.65 20.35
N LYS A 29 7.01 -6.46 20.34
CA LYS A 29 5.74 -6.11 20.99
C LYS A 29 5.92 -5.77 22.46
N VAL A 30 6.56 -6.67 23.22
CA VAL A 30 6.82 -6.47 24.66
C VAL A 30 7.67 -5.23 24.89
N HIS A 31 8.72 -5.03 24.09
CA HIS A 31 9.59 -3.86 24.21
C HIS A 31 8.84 -2.53 23.99
N ILE A 32 8.02 -2.44 22.95
CA ILE A 32 7.23 -1.24 22.66
C ILE A 32 6.21 -0.98 23.77
N GLN A 33 5.50 -2.00 24.22
CA GLN A 33 4.49 -1.88 25.28
C GLN A 33 5.11 -1.47 26.62
N ASP A 34 6.23 -2.07 26.99
CA ASP A 34 6.98 -1.68 28.20
C ASP A 34 7.42 -0.21 28.14
N HIS A 35 7.99 0.22 27.01
CA HIS A 35 8.41 1.61 26.84
C HIS A 35 7.24 2.60 26.85
N LEU A 36 6.10 2.25 26.23
CA LEU A 36 4.89 3.07 26.29
C LEU A 36 4.40 3.24 27.73
N SER A 37 4.44 2.17 28.53
CA SER A 37 4.02 2.23 29.94
C SER A 37 4.93 3.09 30.81
N ARG A 38 6.24 3.09 30.53
CA ARG A 38 7.25 3.78 31.36
C ARG A 38 7.49 5.23 30.94
N TYR A 39 7.44 5.53 29.65
CA TYR A 39 7.97 6.79 29.11
C TYR A 39 6.96 7.66 28.37
N SER A 40 5.71 7.22 28.21
CA SER A 40 4.67 7.98 27.48
C SER A 40 4.50 9.42 27.98
N ASN A 41 4.39 9.62 29.29
CA ASN A 41 4.27 10.95 29.89
C ASN A 41 5.51 11.81 29.61
N HIS A 42 6.70 11.23 29.74
CA HIS A 42 7.95 11.94 29.47
C HIS A 42 8.05 12.38 28.00
N TRP A 43 7.65 11.52 27.06
CA TRP A 43 7.61 11.87 25.64
C TRP A 43 6.57 12.96 25.34
N ALA A 44 5.41 12.91 26.00
CA ALA A 44 4.40 13.94 25.87
C ALA A 44 4.94 15.31 26.32
N ASP A 45 5.59 15.37 27.48
CA ASP A 45 6.16 16.60 28.02
C ASP A 45 7.30 17.14 27.14
N ALA A 46 8.21 16.27 26.70
CA ALA A 46 9.28 16.64 25.79
C ALA A 46 8.75 17.18 24.45
N PHE A 47 7.71 16.54 23.90
CA PHE A 47 7.08 16.99 22.67
C PHE A 47 6.40 18.36 22.85
N LYS A 48 5.66 18.57 23.95
CA LYS A 48 5.05 19.87 24.28
C LYS A 48 6.08 20.98 24.39
N GLN A 49 7.24 20.71 24.98
CA GLN A 49 8.33 21.69 25.06
C GLN A 49 8.86 22.07 23.66
N LEU A 50 9.00 21.09 22.76
CA LEU A 50 9.49 21.31 21.39
C LEU A 50 8.52 22.14 20.55
N ILE A 51 7.22 21.91 20.67
CA ILE A 51 6.19 22.62 19.88
C ILE A 51 5.72 23.93 20.51
N LYS A 52 6.17 24.27 21.73
CA LYS A 52 5.75 25.49 22.44
C LYS A 52 5.97 26.77 21.62
N ALA A 53 6.97 26.77 20.75
CA ALA A 53 7.31 27.90 19.89
C ALA A 53 6.39 28.05 18.66
N ILE A 54 5.47 27.10 18.39
CA ILE A 54 4.56 27.14 17.24
C ILE A 54 3.35 28.03 17.59
N PRO A 55 3.21 29.23 16.97
CA PRO A 55 2.13 30.14 17.29
C PRO A 55 0.77 29.57 16.87
N GLY A 56 -0.27 29.78 17.69
CA GLY A 56 -1.66 29.40 17.36
C GLY A 56 -2.00 27.91 17.51
N LEU A 57 -1.04 27.03 17.82
CA LEU A 57 -1.31 25.61 18.01
C LEU A 57 -2.26 25.36 19.20
N SER A 58 -2.07 26.09 20.30
CA SER A 58 -2.93 26.02 21.49
C SER A 58 -4.36 26.51 21.25
N THR A 59 -4.62 27.24 20.16
CA THR A 59 -5.95 27.73 19.80
C THR A 59 -6.67 26.83 18.81
N THR A 60 -6.02 25.76 18.33
CA THR A 60 -6.66 24.79 17.43
C THR A 60 -7.61 23.87 18.19
N SER A 61 -8.67 23.41 17.53
CA SER A 61 -9.65 22.49 18.12
C SER A 61 -9.16 21.04 18.19
N TRP A 62 -8.20 20.66 17.35
CA TRP A 62 -7.71 19.29 17.24
C TRP A 62 -6.55 18.98 18.20
N PHE A 63 -5.72 19.96 18.54
CA PHE A 63 -4.55 19.74 19.38
C PHE A 63 -4.88 19.93 20.86
N ASN A 64 -4.76 18.87 21.65
CA ASN A 64 -4.87 18.91 23.10
C ASN A 64 -4.09 17.73 23.73
N ASP A 65 -4.04 17.70 25.06
CA ASP A 65 -3.31 16.68 25.80
C ASP A 65 -3.83 15.26 25.56
N GLU A 66 -5.14 15.10 25.44
CA GLU A 66 -5.78 13.81 25.13
C GLU A 66 -5.36 13.32 23.74
N TRP A 67 -5.34 14.20 22.74
CA TRP A 67 -4.88 13.89 21.39
C TRP A 67 -3.43 13.39 21.41
N LEU A 68 -2.54 14.08 22.14
CA LEU A 68 -1.13 13.71 22.23
C LEU A 68 -0.94 12.35 22.91
N LEU A 69 -1.61 12.12 24.04
CA LEU A 69 -1.55 10.83 24.74
C LEU A 69 -2.13 9.70 23.89
N THR A 70 -3.25 9.93 23.21
CA THR A 70 -3.85 8.97 22.28
C THR A 70 -2.89 8.66 21.13
N HIS A 71 -2.21 9.68 20.59
CA HIS A 71 -1.22 9.50 19.54
C HIS A 71 -0.01 8.68 20.01
N ILE A 72 0.46 8.90 21.24
CA ILE A 72 1.55 8.10 21.81
C ILE A 72 1.09 6.65 22.04
N GLN A 73 -0.07 6.45 22.66
CA GLN A 73 -0.59 5.11 22.99
C GLN A 73 -0.85 4.25 21.74
N SER A 74 -1.29 4.85 20.63
CA SER A 74 -1.51 4.16 19.35
C SER A 74 -0.22 3.90 18.55
N PHE A 75 0.96 4.16 19.12
CA PHE A 75 2.24 3.89 18.45
C PHE A 75 2.38 2.43 18.02
N PHE A 76 2.05 1.46 18.89
CA PHE A 76 2.15 0.04 18.57
C PHE A 76 1.27 -0.32 17.37
N ASP A 77 0.01 0.12 17.36
CA ASP A 77 -0.94 -0.18 16.30
C ASP A 77 -0.51 0.45 14.97
N ARG A 78 -0.02 1.71 14.99
CA ARG A 78 0.53 2.34 13.78
C ARG A 78 1.78 1.64 13.26
N PHE A 79 2.65 1.20 14.16
CA PHE A 79 3.84 0.45 13.80
C PHE A 79 3.48 -0.88 13.15
N ASP A 80 2.59 -1.66 13.76
CA ASP A 80 2.10 -2.92 13.18
C ASP A 80 1.41 -2.70 11.82
N LYS A 81 0.51 -1.71 11.75
CA LYS A 81 -0.24 -1.38 10.52
C LYS A 81 0.66 -0.93 9.38
N SER A 82 1.84 -0.36 9.67
CA SER A 82 2.81 0.03 8.64
C SER A 82 3.33 -1.16 7.82
N PHE A 83 3.19 -2.39 8.32
CA PHE A 83 3.59 -3.60 7.62
C PHE A 83 2.48 -4.23 6.77
N GLU A 84 1.24 -3.72 6.81
CA GLU A 84 0.12 -4.43 6.19
C GLU A 84 0.27 -4.62 4.68
N ARG A 85 0.77 -3.60 3.97
CA ARG A 85 1.00 -3.68 2.52
C ARG A 85 2.08 -4.72 2.18
N TRP A 86 3.15 -4.78 2.97
CA TRP A 86 4.14 -5.86 2.86
C TRP A 86 3.52 -7.23 3.14
N ARG A 87 2.64 -7.35 4.15
CA ARG A 87 1.96 -8.62 4.43
C ARG A 87 1.10 -9.08 3.26
N VAL A 88 0.37 -8.16 2.60
CA VAL A 88 -0.41 -8.46 1.40
C VAL A 88 0.49 -8.99 0.28
N LEU A 89 1.59 -8.28 -0.04
CA LEU A 89 2.57 -8.73 -1.03
C LEU A 89 3.14 -10.12 -0.70
N TYR A 90 3.53 -10.34 0.56
CA TYR A 90 4.13 -11.60 1.01
C TYR A 90 3.13 -12.76 0.97
N ARG A 91 1.88 -12.54 1.42
CA ARG A 91 0.79 -13.53 1.35
C ARG A 91 0.50 -13.92 -0.10
N ASN A 92 0.36 -12.94 -0.98
CA ASN A 92 0.14 -13.17 -2.41
C ASN A 92 1.30 -13.95 -3.05
N ALA A 93 2.55 -13.61 -2.74
CA ALA A 93 3.72 -14.32 -3.26
C ALA A 93 3.82 -15.76 -2.72
N ARG A 94 3.53 -15.99 -1.43
CA ARG A 94 3.50 -17.34 -0.84
C ARG A 94 2.40 -18.19 -1.44
N GLN A 95 1.18 -17.66 -1.56
CA GLN A 95 0.07 -18.37 -2.19
C GLN A 95 0.39 -18.75 -3.64
N MET A 96 1.08 -17.88 -4.38
CA MET A 96 1.51 -18.16 -5.75
C MET A 96 2.50 -19.33 -5.81
N VAL A 97 3.46 -19.40 -4.88
CA VAL A 97 4.38 -20.54 -4.75
C VAL A 97 3.62 -21.81 -4.37
N ASP A 98 2.76 -21.75 -3.37
CA ASP A 98 2.04 -22.93 -2.87
C ASP A 98 1.10 -23.50 -3.93
N THR A 99 0.35 -22.63 -4.63
CA THR A 99 -0.54 -23.03 -5.74
C THR A 99 0.24 -23.65 -6.90
N ALA A 100 1.41 -23.09 -7.23
CA ALA A 100 2.27 -23.65 -8.26
C ALA A 100 2.81 -25.03 -7.87
N ARG A 101 3.23 -25.21 -6.62
CA ARG A 101 3.73 -26.48 -6.10
C ARG A 101 2.71 -27.59 -6.13
N LEU A 102 1.44 -27.30 -5.82
CA LEU A 102 0.36 -28.28 -5.96
C LEU A 102 0.28 -28.89 -7.36
N ILE A 103 0.63 -28.13 -8.41
CA ILE A 103 0.64 -28.61 -9.80
C ILE A 103 1.97 -29.32 -10.14
N ILE A 104 3.09 -28.81 -9.64
CA ILE A 104 4.44 -29.35 -9.93
C ILE A 104 4.65 -30.71 -9.26
N ASP A 105 4.17 -30.85 -8.02
CA ASP A 105 4.36 -32.01 -7.16
C ASP A 105 3.30 -33.10 -7.43
N ASP A 106 2.29 -32.83 -8.27
CA ASP A 106 1.29 -33.80 -8.69
C ASP A 106 1.97 -34.94 -9.47
N PRO A 107 1.91 -36.20 -8.97
CA PRO A 107 2.56 -37.34 -9.59
C PRO A 107 1.78 -37.89 -10.79
N THR A 108 0.57 -37.39 -11.07
CA THR A 108 -0.19 -37.84 -12.23
C THR A 108 0.61 -37.52 -13.52
N PRO A 109 0.74 -38.48 -14.45
CA PRO A 109 1.53 -38.29 -15.66
C PRO A 109 0.79 -37.38 -16.64
N GLN A 110 0.79 -36.09 -16.36
CA GLN A 110 0.79 -35.05 -17.37
C GLN A 110 2.25 -34.71 -17.66
N SER A 111 3.00 -35.66 -18.21
CA SER A 111 4.46 -35.63 -18.33
C SER A 111 5.03 -34.52 -19.23
N ASP A 112 4.22 -33.59 -19.74
CA ASP A 112 4.71 -32.47 -20.55
C ASP A 112 3.70 -31.31 -20.72
N SER A 113 2.73 -31.19 -19.80
CA SER A 113 1.65 -30.23 -20.03
C SER A 113 2.15 -28.79 -19.85
N ARG A 114 1.76 -27.91 -20.78
CA ARG A 114 1.93 -26.45 -20.71
C ARG A 114 1.58 -25.87 -19.34
N LYS A 115 0.69 -26.52 -18.58
CA LYS A 115 0.31 -26.17 -17.22
C LYS A 115 1.46 -26.33 -16.21
N ARG A 116 2.24 -27.41 -16.31
CA ARG A 116 3.40 -27.65 -15.44
C ARG A 116 4.49 -26.59 -15.68
N LEU A 117 4.81 -26.30 -16.94
CA LEU A 117 5.77 -25.24 -17.30
C LEU A 117 5.33 -23.85 -16.80
N GLU A 118 4.03 -23.55 -16.88
CA GLU A 118 3.50 -22.30 -16.32
C GLU A 118 3.58 -22.30 -14.79
N ALA A 119 3.27 -23.42 -14.12
CA ALA A 119 3.40 -23.54 -12.68
C ALA A 119 4.85 -23.35 -12.21
N GLU A 120 5.82 -23.98 -12.85
CA GLU A 120 7.26 -23.78 -12.56
C GLU A 120 7.67 -22.31 -12.70
N ARG A 121 7.15 -21.63 -13.73
CA ARG A 121 7.36 -20.19 -13.89
C ARG A 121 6.74 -19.39 -12.74
N GLN A 122 5.49 -19.67 -12.37
CA GLN A 122 4.83 -18.98 -11.26
C GLN A 122 5.55 -19.23 -9.92
N GLU A 123 6.05 -20.45 -9.69
CA GLU A 123 6.82 -20.78 -8.49
C GLU A 123 8.11 -19.94 -8.42
N LYS A 124 8.85 -19.83 -9.52
CA LYS A 124 10.06 -19.00 -9.61
C LYS A 124 9.76 -17.52 -9.36
N ILE A 125 8.72 -16.98 -10.00
CA ILE A 125 8.28 -15.60 -9.80
C ILE A 125 7.93 -15.35 -8.32
N GLY A 126 7.21 -16.29 -7.68
CA GLY A 126 6.78 -16.13 -6.29
C GLY A 126 7.94 -16.19 -5.32
N LYS A 127 8.88 -17.12 -5.52
CA LYS A 127 10.14 -17.16 -4.78
C LYS A 127 10.93 -15.87 -4.95
N ARG A 128 11.01 -15.33 -6.17
CA ARG A 128 11.69 -14.05 -6.43
C ARG A 128 11.05 -12.90 -5.66
N GLN A 129 9.72 -12.79 -5.67
CA GLN A 129 9.01 -11.76 -4.89
C GLN A 129 9.30 -11.91 -3.40
N ILE A 130 9.24 -13.13 -2.85
CA ILE A 130 9.57 -13.41 -1.45
C ILE A 130 11.00 -12.99 -1.12
N ASP A 131 11.97 -13.29 -1.99
CA ASP A 131 13.38 -12.95 -1.77
C ASP A 131 13.62 -11.43 -1.76
N LEU A 132 12.95 -10.68 -2.64
CA LEU A 132 12.97 -9.22 -2.65
C LEU A 132 12.33 -8.64 -1.40
N LEU A 133 11.14 -9.12 -1.02
CA LEU A 133 10.39 -8.69 0.17
C LEU A 133 11.17 -8.92 1.46
N LEU A 134 11.92 -10.02 1.53
CA LEU A 134 12.79 -10.36 2.65
C LEU A 134 14.17 -9.69 2.56
N ASN A 135 14.39 -8.85 1.55
CA ASN A 135 15.66 -8.18 1.26
C ASN A 135 16.86 -9.14 1.29
N LYS A 136 16.76 -10.32 0.66
CA LYS A 136 17.81 -11.36 0.76
C LYS A 136 19.10 -11.00 0.02
N GLU A 137 19.01 -10.32 -1.11
CA GLU A 137 20.17 -10.03 -1.97
C GLU A 137 20.96 -8.80 -1.54
N ASN A 138 20.32 -7.85 -0.84
CA ASN A 138 20.91 -6.56 -0.47
C ASN A 138 20.86 -6.34 1.05
N ARG A 139 21.42 -7.29 1.82
CA ARG A 139 21.50 -7.26 3.29
C ARG A 139 22.61 -6.35 3.84
N SER A 140 22.80 -5.21 3.21
CA SER A 140 23.75 -4.19 3.70
C SER A 140 22.98 -3.09 4.42
N TYR A 141 23.52 -2.64 5.55
CA TYR A 141 22.99 -1.45 6.23
C TYR A 141 23.07 -0.24 5.28
N GLY A 142 21.97 0.50 5.15
CA GLY A 142 21.86 1.60 4.20
C GLY A 142 21.74 1.17 2.72
N GLY A 143 21.42 -0.10 2.44
CA GLY A 143 21.24 -0.61 1.07
C GLY A 143 20.18 0.13 0.25
N GLU A 144 20.29 0.00 -1.07
CA GLU A 144 19.39 0.68 -2.03
C GLU A 144 18.05 -0.02 -2.23
N SER A 145 17.91 -1.24 -1.70
CA SER A 145 16.67 -2.01 -1.77
C SER A 145 15.51 -1.25 -1.15
N GLU A 146 14.39 -1.21 -1.85
CA GLU A 146 13.16 -0.61 -1.33
C GLU A 146 12.65 -1.32 -0.07
N PHE A 147 12.92 -2.62 0.06
CA PHE A 147 12.56 -3.44 1.22
C PHE A 147 13.62 -3.44 2.32
N TYR A 148 14.65 -2.58 2.22
CA TYR A 148 15.45 -2.20 3.37
C TYR A 148 14.53 -1.60 4.44
N ILE A 149 14.46 -2.21 5.63
CA ILE A 149 13.37 -1.97 6.59
C ILE A 149 13.13 -0.48 6.92
N PHE A 150 14.18 0.33 7.09
CA PHE A 150 14.03 1.76 7.39
C PHE A 150 13.51 2.55 6.19
N ARG A 151 13.94 2.20 4.97
CA ARG A 151 13.41 2.79 3.74
C ARG A 151 11.95 2.38 3.52
N TYR A 152 11.62 1.11 3.74
CA TYR A 152 10.26 0.61 3.70
C TYR A 152 9.36 1.39 4.68
N MET A 153 9.72 1.45 5.97
CA MET A 153 8.93 2.18 6.97
C MET A 153 8.80 3.68 6.67
N ALA A 154 9.81 4.29 6.06
CA ALA A 154 9.72 5.68 5.59
C ALA A 154 8.73 5.82 4.43
N SER A 155 8.77 4.89 3.46
CA SER A 155 7.82 4.85 2.34
C SER A 155 6.38 4.59 2.82
N GLU A 156 6.20 3.79 3.87
CA GLU A 156 4.87 3.56 4.49
C GLU A 156 4.45 4.70 5.41
N GLY A 157 5.29 5.73 5.55
CA GLY A 157 4.97 6.95 6.28
C GLY A 157 5.03 6.80 7.79
N PHE A 158 5.58 5.70 8.29
CA PHE A 158 5.82 5.48 9.72
C PHE A 158 7.06 6.23 10.20
N LEU A 159 8.17 6.16 9.45
CA LEU A 159 9.36 6.96 9.69
C LEU A 159 9.34 8.25 8.85
N PRO A 160 10.07 9.31 9.29
CA PRO A 160 10.30 10.46 8.44
C PRO A 160 11.09 10.04 7.19
N GLY A 161 10.47 10.21 6.02
CA GLY A 161 11.09 9.90 4.74
C GLY A 161 11.67 11.15 4.11
N TYR A 162 12.91 11.50 4.44
CA TYR A 162 13.65 12.48 3.65
C TYR A 162 13.93 11.86 2.28
N ASN A 163 13.36 12.45 1.22
CA ASN A 163 13.58 12.09 -0.19
C ASN A 163 12.93 10.79 -0.70
N PHE A 164 11.96 10.20 0.02
CA PHE A 164 11.20 9.03 -0.46
C PHE A 164 9.73 9.37 -0.71
N THR A 165 9.17 8.85 -1.81
CA THR A 165 7.74 8.94 -2.08
C THR A 165 6.96 8.28 -0.94
N ARG A 166 6.06 9.03 -0.31
CA ARG A 166 5.18 8.52 0.74
C ARG A 166 4.02 7.73 0.13
N LEU A 167 3.80 6.53 0.64
CA LEU A 167 2.80 5.54 0.24
C LEU A 167 2.78 5.33 -1.29
N PRO A 168 3.91 4.92 -1.89
CA PRO A 168 3.98 4.65 -3.33
C PRO A 168 3.16 3.41 -3.65
N VAL A 169 2.63 3.30 -4.86
CA VAL A 169 2.12 2.01 -5.38
C VAL A 169 3.28 1.28 -6.03
N ARG A 170 3.31 -0.05 -5.90
CA ARG A 170 4.37 -0.91 -6.43
C ARG A 170 3.85 -1.78 -7.56
N ALA A 171 4.66 -1.99 -8.59
CA ALA A 171 4.43 -3.02 -9.59
C ALA A 171 5.62 -3.99 -9.63
N PHE A 172 5.37 -5.29 -9.52
CA PHE A 172 6.38 -6.31 -9.79
C PHE A 172 6.54 -6.49 -11.29
N LEU A 173 7.75 -6.27 -11.80
CA LEU A 173 8.09 -6.44 -13.21
C LEU A 173 8.89 -7.74 -13.37
N GLY A 174 8.26 -8.78 -13.94
CA GLY A 174 8.94 -10.06 -14.21
C GLY A 174 9.64 -10.06 -15.57
N TYR A 175 10.92 -10.42 -15.63
CA TYR A 175 11.69 -10.52 -16.88
C TYR A 175 11.66 -11.96 -17.42
N ARG A 176 11.13 -12.15 -18.64
CA ARG A 176 10.91 -13.48 -19.25
C ARG A 176 12.19 -14.31 -19.40
N HIS A 177 13.30 -13.66 -19.66
CA HIS A 177 14.55 -14.29 -20.12
C HIS A 177 15.62 -14.42 -19.05
N LEU A 178 15.39 -13.88 -17.84
CA LEU A 178 16.44 -13.75 -16.83
C LEU A 178 16.10 -14.46 -15.51
N ASP A 179 14.90 -15.05 -15.37
CA ASP A 179 14.36 -15.45 -14.05
C ASP A 179 14.51 -14.33 -13.00
N LYS A 180 14.56 -13.08 -13.48
CA LYS A 180 14.73 -11.85 -12.69
C LYS A 180 13.39 -11.15 -12.57
N GLY A 181 13.29 -10.36 -11.52
CA GLY A 181 12.20 -9.42 -11.34
C GLY A 181 12.57 -8.39 -10.29
N GLU A 182 11.91 -7.25 -10.36
CA GLU A 182 12.07 -6.16 -9.41
C GLU A 182 10.71 -5.49 -9.15
N PHE A 183 10.61 -4.81 -8.01
CA PHE A 183 9.48 -3.93 -7.72
C PHE A 183 9.84 -2.52 -8.15
N VAL A 184 8.94 -1.88 -8.90
CA VAL A 184 9.04 -0.46 -9.25
C VAL A 184 7.98 0.31 -8.51
N SER A 185 8.41 1.36 -7.80
CA SER A 185 7.52 2.26 -7.07
C SER A 185 7.18 3.52 -7.85
N ARG A 186 5.92 3.94 -7.73
CA ARG A 186 5.40 5.19 -8.28
C ARG A 186 4.57 5.95 -7.25
N PRO A 187 4.67 7.30 -7.19
CA PRO A 187 3.67 8.11 -6.51
C PRO A 187 2.27 7.78 -7.01
N ARG A 188 1.26 7.78 -6.13
CA ARG A 188 -0.11 7.36 -6.47
C ARG A 188 -0.69 8.05 -7.72
N PHE A 189 -0.43 9.35 -7.89
CA PHE A 189 -0.89 10.11 -9.05
C PHE A 189 -0.28 9.66 -10.38
N ILE A 190 0.96 9.15 -10.35
CA ILE A 190 1.60 8.56 -11.53
C ILE A 190 1.12 7.11 -11.68
N ALA A 191 1.06 6.37 -10.57
CA ALA A 191 0.64 4.98 -10.56
C ALA A 191 -0.77 4.78 -11.13
N ILE A 192 -1.73 5.68 -10.89
CA ILE A 192 -3.08 5.54 -11.47
C ILE A 192 -3.08 5.57 -13.00
N ARG A 193 -2.06 6.23 -13.60
CA ARG A 193 -1.86 6.27 -15.05
C ARG A 193 -1.02 5.13 -15.56
N GLU A 194 -0.01 4.69 -14.81
CA GLU A 194 0.93 3.65 -15.26
C GLU A 194 0.45 2.24 -14.91
N PHE A 195 -0.13 2.06 -13.73
CA PHE A 195 -0.44 0.76 -13.12
C PHE A 195 -1.91 0.37 -13.28
N GLY A 196 -2.65 1.11 -14.10
CA GLY A 196 -4.02 0.77 -14.48
C GLY A 196 -4.09 -0.57 -15.23
N PRO A 197 -5.25 -1.25 -15.21
CA PRO A 197 -5.42 -2.54 -15.88
C PRO A 197 -5.02 -2.48 -17.36
N ASN A 198 -4.21 -3.44 -17.81
CA ASN A 198 -3.69 -3.56 -19.18
C ASN A 198 -2.78 -2.42 -19.66
N ASN A 199 -2.44 -1.44 -18.81
CA ASN A 199 -1.50 -0.40 -19.18
C ASN A 199 -0.11 -0.98 -19.43
N LEU A 200 0.64 -0.30 -20.30
CA LEU A 200 2.03 -0.64 -20.55
C LEU A 200 2.98 0.30 -19.82
N ILE A 201 4.05 -0.30 -19.30
CA ILE A 201 5.12 0.37 -18.60
C ILE A 201 6.42 0.07 -19.31
N TYR A 202 7.21 1.11 -19.53
CA TYR A 202 8.57 1.01 -20.02
C TYR A 202 9.52 1.12 -18.83
N HIS A 203 10.36 0.12 -18.63
CA HIS A 203 11.34 0.11 -17.55
C HIS A 203 12.62 -0.61 -17.96
N ASN A 204 13.77 0.02 -17.73
CA ASN A 204 15.10 -0.53 -18.03
C ASN A 204 15.20 -1.14 -19.44
N GLY A 205 14.70 -0.41 -20.45
CA GLY A 205 14.72 -0.84 -21.86
C GLY A 205 13.73 -1.96 -22.22
N SER A 206 12.94 -2.46 -21.27
CA SER A 206 11.93 -3.50 -21.47
C SER A 206 10.52 -2.93 -21.34
N LYS A 207 9.55 -3.60 -22.00
CA LYS A 207 8.13 -3.23 -21.95
C LYS A 207 7.35 -4.27 -21.14
N PHE A 208 6.45 -3.81 -20.29
CA PHE A 208 5.65 -4.66 -19.41
C PHE A 208 4.17 -4.27 -19.48
N ARG A 209 3.29 -5.25 -19.50
CA ARG A 209 1.84 -5.06 -19.40
C ARG A 209 1.37 -5.38 -17.99
N ILE A 210 0.67 -4.44 -17.36
CA ILE A 210 -0.03 -4.70 -16.10
C ILE A 210 -1.05 -5.81 -16.32
N SER A 211 -0.93 -6.87 -15.52
CA SER A 211 -1.67 -8.11 -15.71
C SER A 211 -2.59 -8.46 -14.54
N ARG A 212 -2.26 -8.02 -13.33
CA ARG A 212 -3.00 -8.36 -12.12
C ARG A 212 -2.79 -7.30 -11.05
N MET A 213 -3.80 -7.05 -10.23
CA MET A 213 -3.68 -6.32 -8.97
C MET A 213 -3.56 -7.31 -7.81
N GLN A 214 -2.62 -7.04 -6.90
CA GLN A 214 -2.34 -7.80 -5.70
C GLN A 214 -3.25 -7.34 -4.56
N LEU A 215 -4.44 -7.92 -4.51
CA LEU A 215 -5.43 -7.59 -3.49
C LEU A 215 -5.17 -8.35 -2.18
N PRO A 216 -5.58 -7.80 -1.02
CA PRO A 216 -5.68 -8.58 0.21
C PRO A 216 -6.57 -9.81 0.02
N HIS A 217 -6.30 -10.90 0.74
CA HIS A 217 -7.16 -12.08 0.72
C HIS A 217 -8.50 -11.77 1.41
N GLY A 218 -9.59 -11.83 0.65
CA GLY A 218 -10.95 -11.48 1.07
C GLY A 218 -11.73 -10.86 -0.09
N ASP A 219 -12.99 -10.48 0.14
CA ASP A 219 -13.72 -9.67 -0.83
C ASP A 219 -13.02 -8.33 -0.98
N ALA A 220 -12.70 -7.96 -2.22
CA ALA A 220 -12.20 -6.64 -2.51
C ALA A 220 -13.27 -5.64 -2.06
N LEU A 221 -12.94 -4.81 -1.08
CA LEU A 221 -13.86 -3.80 -0.56
C LEU A 221 -14.18 -2.81 -1.67
N LEU A 222 -15.29 -3.07 -2.35
CA LEU A 222 -15.84 -2.18 -3.34
C LEU A 222 -16.35 -0.95 -2.62
N GLN A 223 -15.81 0.19 -3.00
CA GLN A 223 -16.16 1.49 -2.48
C GLN A 223 -17.19 2.15 -3.39
N THR A 224 -17.97 3.01 -2.77
CA THR A 224 -18.90 3.89 -3.46
C THR A 224 -18.49 5.32 -3.19
N ILE A 225 -18.50 6.14 -4.23
CA ILE A 225 -18.25 7.58 -4.10
C ILE A 225 -19.44 8.32 -4.70
N LYS A 226 -20.04 9.21 -3.90
CA LYS A 226 -21.04 10.20 -4.36
C LYS A 226 -20.33 11.54 -4.52
N VAL A 227 -20.50 12.20 -5.65
CA VAL A 227 -19.82 13.46 -6.00
C VAL A 227 -20.86 14.53 -6.31
N SER A 228 -20.70 15.70 -5.71
CA SER A 228 -21.43 16.90 -6.14
C SER A 228 -20.85 17.40 -7.45
N ARG A 229 -21.66 17.47 -8.51
CA ARG A 229 -21.22 18.01 -9.81
C ARG A 229 -20.94 19.51 -9.75
N THR A 230 -21.53 20.21 -8.79
CA THR A 230 -21.39 21.67 -8.67
C THR A 230 -20.06 22.09 -8.05
N THR A 231 -19.56 21.33 -7.08
CA THR A 231 -18.34 21.69 -6.34
C THR A 231 -17.20 20.71 -6.55
N GLY A 232 -17.46 19.47 -6.98
CA GLY A 232 -16.48 18.39 -7.03
C GLY A 232 -16.23 17.72 -5.68
N TYR A 233 -17.00 18.08 -4.64
CA TYR A 233 -16.89 17.47 -3.32
C TYR A 233 -17.38 16.02 -3.35
N ALA A 234 -16.57 15.12 -2.79
CA ALA A 234 -16.81 13.69 -2.75
C ALA A 234 -17.16 13.21 -1.32
N PHE A 235 -18.18 12.38 -1.25
CA PHE A 235 -18.57 11.62 -0.07
C PHE A 235 -18.11 10.18 -0.28
N LEU A 236 -17.36 9.64 0.68
CA LEU A 236 -16.78 8.31 0.59
C LEU A 236 -17.66 7.29 1.32
N ASN A 237 -17.95 6.17 0.67
CA ASN A 237 -18.72 5.06 1.24
C ASN A 237 -20.04 5.55 1.87
N ASP A 238 -20.26 5.18 3.13
CA ASP A 238 -21.48 5.47 3.88
C ASP A 238 -21.63 6.95 4.27
N GLU A 239 -20.61 7.81 4.07
CA GLU A 239 -20.74 9.25 4.33
C GLU A 239 -21.80 9.92 3.47
N ALA A 240 -22.09 9.34 2.31
CA ALA A 240 -23.14 9.82 1.42
C ALA A 240 -24.54 9.57 2.00
N LEU A 241 -24.69 8.62 2.93
CA LEU A 241 -25.97 8.25 3.52
C LEU A 241 -26.47 9.38 4.42
N GLY A 242 -27.68 9.87 4.14
CA GLY A 242 -28.31 10.94 4.90
C GLY A 242 -27.83 12.36 4.56
N ILE A 243 -26.86 12.53 3.66
CA ILE A 243 -26.45 13.86 3.18
C ILE A 243 -27.27 14.26 1.95
N ASN A 244 -28.13 15.26 2.16
CA ASN A 244 -29.01 15.80 1.14
C ASN A 244 -28.49 17.08 0.48
N ASN A 245 -27.51 17.77 1.08
CA ASN A 245 -27.02 19.06 0.59
C ASN A 245 -25.49 19.05 0.51
N ASP A 246 -24.95 19.75 -0.47
CA ASP A 246 -23.53 19.98 -0.61
C ASP A 246 -22.99 20.83 0.57
N PRO A 247 -21.94 20.41 1.28
CA PRO A 247 -21.42 21.13 2.45
C PRO A 247 -20.79 22.50 2.13
N ILE A 248 -20.50 22.79 0.86
CA ILE A 248 -19.81 24.01 0.44
C ILE A 248 -20.81 25.07 -0.03
N ASN A 249 -21.76 24.70 -0.89
CA ASN A 249 -22.71 25.67 -1.48
C ASN A 249 -24.17 25.43 -1.04
N ASN A 250 -24.44 24.41 -0.22
CA ASN A 250 -25.75 24.04 0.31
C ASN A 250 -26.81 23.68 -0.77
N VAL A 251 -26.40 23.44 -2.01
CA VAL A 251 -27.30 22.97 -3.08
C VAL A 251 -27.76 21.55 -2.79
N GLU A 252 -29.03 21.28 -3.08
CA GLU A 252 -29.62 19.96 -2.88
C GLU A 252 -29.02 18.92 -3.83
N LEU A 253 -28.51 17.82 -3.27
CA LEU A 253 -27.89 16.70 -3.96
C LEU A 253 -28.95 15.69 -4.42
N LYS A 254 -29.88 16.15 -5.26
CA LYS A 254 -30.93 15.34 -5.89
C LYS A 254 -30.90 15.43 -7.41
N GLY A 255 -31.11 14.30 -8.08
CA GLY A 255 -31.12 14.23 -9.55
C GLY A 255 -29.71 14.14 -10.16
N GLY A 256 -29.64 13.62 -11.39
CA GLY A 256 -28.38 13.33 -12.09
C GLY A 256 -27.58 14.57 -12.53
N ASP A 257 -28.22 15.74 -12.58
CA ASP A 257 -27.59 17.01 -12.94
C ASP A 257 -26.73 17.60 -11.81
N PHE A 258 -27.02 17.23 -10.56
CA PHE A 258 -26.34 17.75 -9.38
C PHE A 258 -25.43 16.72 -8.73
N VAL A 259 -25.67 15.43 -8.97
CA VAL A 259 -24.94 14.33 -8.35
C VAL A 259 -24.45 13.32 -9.38
N GLU A 260 -23.21 12.90 -9.22
CA GLU A 260 -22.65 11.73 -9.87
C GLU A 260 -22.32 10.67 -8.83
N SER A 261 -22.59 9.39 -9.11
CA SER A 261 -22.27 8.29 -8.20
C SER A 261 -21.46 7.24 -8.93
N PHE A 262 -20.34 6.86 -8.33
CA PHE A 262 -19.45 5.81 -8.80
C PHE A 262 -19.54 4.65 -7.82
N ASN A 263 -20.00 3.50 -8.31
CA ASN A 263 -20.08 2.26 -7.53
C ASN A 263 -18.98 1.30 -7.99
N ASN A 264 -18.73 0.26 -7.21
CA ASN A 264 -17.77 -0.79 -7.53
C ASN A 264 -16.34 -0.25 -7.74
N LEU A 265 -15.98 0.80 -7.01
CA LEU A 265 -14.63 1.34 -7.04
C LEU A 265 -13.70 0.49 -6.20
N MET A 266 -12.45 0.36 -6.63
CA MET A 266 -11.43 -0.36 -5.91
C MET A 266 -10.25 0.56 -5.67
N GLU A 267 -9.71 0.55 -4.46
CA GLU A 267 -8.46 1.25 -4.20
C GLU A 267 -7.34 0.63 -5.05
N LEU A 268 -6.56 1.48 -5.71
CA LEU A 268 -5.41 1.03 -6.48
C LEU A 268 -4.39 0.36 -5.54
N ALA A 269 -4.25 -0.95 -5.66
CA ALA A 269 -3.27 -1.73 -4.91
C ALA A 269 -2.00 -1.97 -5.75
N GLU A 270 -1.06 -2.71 -5.16
CA GLU A 270 0.14 -3.17 -5.85
C GLU A 270 -0.22 -4.08 -7.02
N SER A 271 0.64 -4.18 -8.03
CA SER A 271 0.33 -4.89 -9.28
C SER A 271 1.43 -5.83 -9.73
N ASP A 272 1.10 -6.82 -10.55
CA ASP A 272 2.05 -7.64 -11.31
C ASP A 272 2.00 -7.26 -12.79
N ALA A 273 3.18 -7.11 -13.40
CA ALA A 273 3.33 -6.86 -14.81
C ALA A 273 4.07 -8.02 -15.50
N LYS A 274 3.63 -8.34 -16.72
CA LYS A 274 4.22 -9.37 -17.56
C LYS A 274 4.99 -8.72 -18.72
N PRO A 275 6.15 -9.26 -19.11
CA PRO A 275 6.95 -8.70 -20.18
C PRO A 275 6.24 -8.86 -21.53
N GLN A 276 6.37 -7.86 -22.40
CA GLN A 276 5.76 -7.82 -23.73
C GLN A 276 6.83 -7.55 -24.80
N GLU A 277 7.00 -8.48 -25.74
CA GLU A 277 8.11 -8.48 -26.70
C GLU A 277 7.84 -7.70 -27.99
N ARG A 278 6.57 -7.57 -28.39
CA ARG A 278 6.17 -6.83 -29.59
C ARG A 278 4.96 -5.96 -29.28
N ILE A 279 5.03 -4.73 -29.80
CA ILE A 279 3.91 -3.80 -29.85
C ILE A 279 3.92 -3.29 -31.28
N SER A 280 2.84 -3.51 -32.03
CA SER A 280 2.70 -2.85 -33.34
C SER A 280 2.45 -1.35 -33.14
N CYS A 281 2.75 -0.51 -34.13
CA CYS A 281 2.44 0.93 -34.05
C CYS A 281 0.94 1.18 -33.80
N GLU A 282 0.05 0.30 -34.27
CA GLU A 282 -1.39 0.36 -34.00
C GLU A 282 -1.75 0.01 -32.55
N GLU A 283 -1.01 -0.91 -31.91
CA GLU A 283 -1.14 -1.14 -30.47
C GLU A 283 -0.63 0.07 -29.68
N GLU A 284 0.42 0.76 -30.13
CA GLU A 284 0.91 2.02 -29.54
C GLU A 284 -0.14 3.14 -29.58
N GLU A 285 -0.85 3.29 -30.71
CA GLU A 285 -1.95 4.26 -30.85
C GLU A 285 -3.20 3.88 -30.02
N ARG A 286 -3.60 2.60 -29.98
CA ARG A 286 -4.69 2.11 -29.11
C ARG A 286 -4.35 2.16 -27.62
N MET A 287 -3.08 2.18 -27.25
CA MET A 287 -2.64 2.35 -25.86
C MET A 287 -2.54 3.81 -25.44
N SER A 288 -2.64 4.75 -26.39
CA SER A 288 -2.84 6.17 -26.09
C SER A 288 -4.26 6.48 -25.59
N THR A 289 -5.23 5.56 -25.70
CA THR A 289 -6.53 5.71 -25.02
C THR A 289 -6.39 5.29 -23.57
N GLY A 290 -5.81 6.19 -22.77
CA GLY A 290 -5.71 6.05 -21.33
C GLY A 290 -7.08 6.01 -20.64
N SER A 291 -7.09 5.55 -19.38
CA SER A 291 -8.28 5.67 -18.53
C SER A 291 -8.67 7.15 -18.39
N LYS A 292 -9.98 7.44 -18.39
CA LYS A 292 -10.47 8.79 -18.07
C LYS A 292 -10.14 9.08 -16.61
N LEU A 293 -9.27 10.06 -16.38
CA LEU A 293 -8.96 10.53 -15.04
C LEU A 293 -9.99 11.56 -14.60
N ILE A 294 -10.50 11.37 -13.39
CA ILE A 294 -11.43 12.29 -12.76
C ILE A 294 -10.80 12.69 -11.42
N ASN A 295 -10.64 13.99 -11.22
CA ASN A 295 -10.13 14.55 -9.97
C ASN A 295 -11.30 15.07 -9.15
N ILE A 296 -11.42 14.58 -7.93
CA ILE A 296 -12.42 14.98 -6.93
C ILE A 296 -11.71 15.17 -5.60
N PHE A 297 -12.33 15.89 -4.67
CA PHE A 297 -11.73 16.13 -3.36
C PHE A 297 -12.70 15.83 -2.21
N HIS A 298 -12.13 15.48 -1.07
CA HIS A 298 -12.85 15.16 0.16
C HIS A 298 -12.04 15.72 1.33
N PHE A 299 -12.71 16.29 2.34
CA PHE A 299 -12.06 16.76 3.56
C PHE A 299 -12.18 15.70 4.66
N LEU A 300 -11.03 15.26 5.20
CA LEU A 300 -10.98 14.35 6.33
C LEU A 300 -11.73 14.95 7.54
N ARG A 301 -12.88 14.36 7.90
CA ARG A 301 -13.73 14.83 9.01
C ARG A 301 -13.12 14.64 10.40
N GLU A 302 -12.10 13.79 10.56
CA GLU A 302 -11.48 13.51 11.88
C GLU A 302 -10.78 14.73 12.53
N LEU A 303 -10.61 15.84 11.81
CA LEU A 303 -9.99 17.06 12.33
C LEU A 303 -11.01 18.13 12.78
N ILE A 304 -12.31 17.85 12.66
CA ILE A 304 -13.38 18.78 13.05
C ILE A 304 -14.37 18.01 13.93
N LYS A 305 -14.10 17.93 15.24
CA LYS A 305 -15.23 17.75 16.17
C LYS A 305 -16.16 18.96 15.95
N PRO A 306 -17.45 18.76 15.66
CA PRO A 306 -18.37 19.88 15.66
C PRO A 306 -18.39 20.42 17.10
N ASN A 307 -18.04 21.68 17.26
CA ASN A 307 -18.38 22.41 18.47
C ASN A 307 -19.89 22.23 18.67
N ARG A 308 -20.27 21.59 19.77
CA ARG A 308 -21.58 21.84 20.38
C ARG A 308 -21.50 23.16 21.11
#